data_AF-A0A1F5FVY8-F1
#
_entry.id   AF-A0A1F5FVY8-F1
#
_cell.length_a   1.000
_cell.length_b   1.000
_cell.length_c   1.000
_cell.angle_alpha   90.00
_cell.angle_beta   90.00
_cell.angle_gamma   90.00
#
_symmetry.space_group_name_H-M   'P 1'
#
loop_
_entity.id
_entity.type
_entity.pdbx_description
1 polymer ?
#
loop_
_entity_poly.entity_id
_entity_poly.type
_entity_poly.pdbx_seq_one_letter_code
_entity_poly.pdbx_strand_id
1 'polypeptide(L)'
;MKNKKTLLITSTLILLAIIIFFTIQRNKTGESKSFFLNTIPLLNQDNKTKSDDAKEVIYPPINPAQTNYQKVAEKITDQISEIEKDKMVDDLPIYIDNFVTGTKINTTINVYSLVSDPPTSVRIEIYGPNYNNAGLLSEDAKAFKASFEEIKKYLKSKKVNLSNLQIIYGNRQYIQDTATLWVKEFKLLD
;
A
#
# COMPACT_ATOMS: atom_id res chain seq x y z
N MET A 1 -18.72 37.03 46.56
CA MET A 1 -19.04 35.59 46.47
C MET A 1 -19.46 35.27 45.04
N LYS A 2 -18.52 34.81 44.19
CA LYS A 2 -18.85 34.42 42.80
C LYS A 2 -19.75 33.19 42.81
N ASN A 3 -20.78 33.25 41.99
CA ASN A 3 -22.02 32.52 42.08
C ASN A 3 -21.80 31.03 41.75
N LYS A 4 -21.66 30.17 42.78
CA LYS A 4 -21.43 28.72 42.64
C LYS A 4 -22.45 28.02 41.71
N LYS A 5 -23.66 28.58 41.61
CA LYS A 5 -24.72 28.10 40.72
C LYS A 5 -24.35 28.26 39.24
N THR A 6 -23.70 29.35 38.87
CA THR A 6 -23.30 29.62 37.47
C THR A 6 -22.20 28.67 37.02
N LEU A 7 -21.24 28.34 37.91
CA LEU A 7 -20.17 27.39 37.63
C LEU A 7 -20.71 25.98 37.34
N LEU A 8 -21.68 25.53 38.14
CA LEU A 8 -22.32 24.22 38.03
C LEU A 8 -23.11 24.06 36.72
N ILE A 9 -23.78 25.13 36.28
CA ILE A 9 -24.52 25.15 35.01
C ILE A 9 -23.56 25.13 33.82
N THR A 10 -22.47 25.89 33.87
CA THR A 10 -21.46 25.87 32.80
C THR A 10 -20.76 24.52 32.69
N SER A 11 -20.44 23.86 33.81
CA SER A 11 -19.79 22.55 33.78
C SER A 11 -20.70 21.45 33.24
N THR A 12 -22.01 21.51 33.53
CA THR A 12 -22.97 20.54 33.00
C THR A 12 -23.20 20.71 31.50
N LEU A 13 -23.26 21.95 31.00
CA LEU A 13 -23.37 22.22 29.56
C LEU A 13 -22.13 21.76 28.78
N ILE A 14 -20.93 21.96 29.33
CA ILE A 14 -19.68 21.49 28.71
C ILE A 14 -19.64 19.96 28.65
N LEU A 15 -20.03 19.27 29.72
CA LEU A 15 -20.05 17.81 29.76
C LEU A 15 -21.05 17.24 28.73
N LEU A 16 -22.22 17.86 28.60
CA LEU A 16 -23.22 17.46 27.61
C LEU A 16 -22.69 17.62 26.18
N ALA A 17 -22.01 18.74 25.89
CA ALA A 17 -21.40 18.98 24.57
C ALA A 17 -20.33 17.93 24.23
N ILE A 18 -19.52 17.52 25.21
CA ILE A 18 -18.50 16.47 25.05
C ILE A 18 -19.16 15.12 24.73
N ILE A 19 -20.22 14.74 25.45
CA ILE A 19 -20.94 13.49 25.21
C ILE A 19 -21.54 13.48 23.79
N ILE A 20 -22.18 14.58 23.37
CA ILE A 20 -22.75 14.71 22.02
C ILE A 20 -21.65 14.59 20.95
N PHE A 21 -20.51 15.25 21.15
CA PHE A 21 -19.36 15.17 20.23
C PHE A 21 -18.85 13.73 20.07
N PHE A 22 -18.66 13.00 21.17
CA PHE A 22 -18.25 11.59 21.10
C PHE A 22 -19.30 10.68 20.45
N THR A 23 -20.58 10.97 20.63
CA THR A 23 -21.68 10.20 20.01
C THR A 23 -21.70 10.42 18.49
N ILE A 24 -21.48 11.66 18.02
CA ILE A 24 -21.38 11.98 16.59
C ILE A 24 -20.15 11.31 15.96
N GLN A 25 -18.99 11.36 16.63
CA GLN A 25 -17.78 10.73 16.09
C GLN A 25 -17.91 9.21 16.01
N ARG A 26 -18.54 8.58 17.00
CA ARG A 26 -18.78 7.12 16.98
C ARG A 26 -19.74 6.68 15.86
N ASN A 27 -20.70 7.53 15.48
CA ASN A 27 -21.62 7.25 14.38
C ASN A 27 -21.04 7.54 13.00
N LYS A 28 -19.93 8.30 12.88
CA LYS A 28 -19.24 8.54 11.60
C LYS A 28 -18.32 7.40 11.15
N THR A 29 -17.97 6.47 12.03
CA THR A 29 -17.09 5.32 11.72
C THR A 29 -17.81 4.10 11.13
N GLY A 30 -19.07 4.24 10.74
CA GLY A 30 -19.93 3.10 10.40
C GLY A 30 -20.52 3.12 9.00
N GLU A 31 -19.84 3.63 7.97
CA GLU A 31 -20.25 3.40 6.57
C GLU A 31 -19.16 3.80 5.57
N SER A 32 -18.15 2.94 5.39
CA SER A 32 -17.47 2.85 4.10
C SER A 32 -17.47 1.38 3.70
N LYS A 33 -18.62 0.92 3.18
CA LYS A 33 -18.70 -0.36 2.49
C LYS A 33 -17.79 -0.26 1.26
N SER A 34 -16.88 -1.22 1.18
CA SER A 34 -15.89 -1.43 0.13
C SER A 34 -16.51 -1.37 -1.28
N PHE A 35 -16.37 -0.24 -1.97
CA PHE A 35 -16.67 -0.13 -3.40
C PHE A 35 -15.59 -0.76 -4.30
N PHE A 36 -14.47 -1.23 -3.73
CA PHE A 36 -13.34 -1.76 -4.49
C PHE A 36 -13.47 -3.21 -4.96
N LEU A 37 -14.50 -3.96 -4.55
CA LEU A 37 -14.67 -5.36 -4.98
C LEU A 37 -15.49 -5.54 -6.28
N ASN A 38 -16.01 -4.45 -6.87
CA ASN A 38 -16.89 -4.53 -8.05
C ASN A 38 -16.21 -4.18 -9.39
N THR A 39 -14.89 -3.98 -9.44
CA THR A 39 -14.19 -3.65 -10.69
C THR A 39 -13.36 -4.80 -11.27
N ILE A 40 -13.54 -6.03 -10.78
CA ILE A 40 -13.02 -7.21 -11.49
C ILE A 40 -14.11 -7.69 -12.45
N PRO A 41 -13.94 -7.57 -13.78
CA PRO A 41 -14.85 -8.18 -14.73
C PRO A 41 -14.57 -9.69 -14.76
N LEU A 42 -15.11 -10.43 -13.80
CA LEU A 42 -15.19 -11.88 -13.90
C LEU A 42 -16.41 -12.21 -14.76
N LEU A 43 -16.11 -12.61 -16.00
CA LEU A 43 -16.80 -13.62 -16.79
C LEU A 43 -18.23 -13.94 -16.32
N ASN A 44 -19.19 -13.13 -16.76
CA ASN A 44 -20.57 -13.59 -16.86
C ASN A 44 -20.74 -14.23 -18.25
N GLN A 45 -20.30 -15.49 -18.38
CA GLN A 45 -20.67 -16.34 -19.50
C GLN A 45 -21.49 -17.51 -18.98
N ASP A 46 -22.80 -17.36 -19.09
CA ASP A 46 -23.74 -18.47 -19.15
C ASP A 46 -23.37 -19.36 -20.34
N ASN A 47 -22.67 -20.47 -20.08
CA ASN A 47 -22.50 -21.54 -21.06
C ASN A 47 -22.86 -22.88 -20.42
N LYS A 48 -24.12 -23.27 -20.65
CA LYS A 48 -24.56 -24.67 -20.60
C LYS A 48 -23.66 -25.50 -21.51
N THR A 49 -22.82 -26.35 -20.94
CA THR A 49 -22.17 -27.45 -21.67
C THR A 49 -22.30 -28.73 -20.87
N LYS A 50 -22.63 -29.81 -21.60
CA LYS A 50 -22.90 -31.16 -21.11
C LYS A 50 -21.80 -31.68 -20.18
N SER A 51 -22.26 -32.32 -19.11
CA SER A 51 -21.48 -33.10 -18.15
C SER A 51 -20.99 -34.40 -18.82
N ASP A 52 -19.70 -34.46 -19.11
CA ASP A 52 -18.97 -35.73 -19.21
C ASP A 52 -18.21 -35.90 -17.87
N ASP A 53 -18.29 -37.11 -17.31
CA ASP A 53 -17.68 -37.54 -16.05
C ASP A 53 -16.15 -37.28 -16.03
N ALA A 54 -15.74 -36.09 -15.62
CA ALA A 54 -14.38 -35.79 -15.23
C ALA A 54 -14.31 -35.85 -13.70
N LYS A 55 -13.54 -36.80 -13.16
CA LYS A 55 -13.19 -36.83 -11.74
C LYS A 55 -12.63 -35.47 -11.35
N GLU A 56 -13.35 -34.77 -10.49
CA GLU A 56 -12.96 -33.47 -9.93
C GLU A 56 -11.68 -33.68 -9.11
N VAL A 57 -10.53 -33.34 -9.71
CA VAL A 57 -9.27 -33.23 -8.98
C VAL A 57 -9.40 -31.98 -8.11
N ILE A 58 -9.72 -32.19 -6.83
CA ILE A 58 -9.75 -31.11 -5.83
C ILE A 58 -8.31 -30.65 -5.63
N TYR A 59 -7.89 -29.63 -6.37
CA TYR A 59 -6.67 -28.91 -6.05
C TYR A 59 -6.93 -28.06 -4.80
N PRO A 60 -6.17 -28.23 -3.70
CA PRO A 60 -6.30 -27.34 -2.57
C PRO A 60 -6.04 -25.90 -3.07
N PRO A 61 -6.79 -24.90 -2.58
CA PRO A 61 -6.53 -23.52 -2.95
C PRO A 61 -5.09 -23.19 -2.56
N ILE A 62 -4.24 -22.94 -3.55
CA ILE A 62 -2.89 -22.42 -3.33
C ILE A 62 -3.07 -20.97 -2.90
N ASN A 63 -3.28 -20.76 -1.60
CA ASN A 63 -3.25 -19.42 -1.04
C ASN A 63 -1.81 -18.91 -1.20
N PRO A 64 -1.57 -17.86 -2.00
CA PRO A 64 -0.23 -17.34 -2.20
C PRO A 64 0.31 -16.85 -0.85
N ALA A 65 1.59 -17.15 -0.60
CA ALA A 65 2.28 -16.72 0.60
C ALA A 65 2.10 -15.20 0.78
N GLN A 66 1.61 -14.83 1.96
CA GLN A 66 1.44 -13.43 2.35
C GLN A 66 2.79 -12.83 2.73
N THR A 67 2.89 -11.53 2.56
CA THR A 67 4.07 -10.74 2.93
C THR A 67 4.45 -10.93 4.40
N ASN A 68 5.74 -11.17 4.65
CA ASN A 68 6.30 -11.08 6.00
C ASN A 68 6.78 -9.65 6.32
N TYR A 69 5.91 -8.85 6.95
CA TYR A 69 6.20 -7.45 7.31
C TYR A 69 7.29 -7.29 8.38
N GLN A 70 7.50 -8.29 9.25
CA GLN A 70 8.50 -8.23 10.32
C GLN A 70 9.92 -8.13 9.72
N LYS A 71 10.19 -8.90 8.67
CA LYS A 71 11.47 -8.89 7.94
C LYS A 71 11.78 -7.55 7.24
N VAL A 72 10.76 -6.75 6.95
CA VAL A 72 10.94 -5.41 6.35
C VAL A 72 11.38 -4.40 7.40
N ALA A 73 10.82 -4.48 8.62
CA ALA A 73 11.15 -3.58 9.73
C ALA A 73 12.59 -3.77 10.26
N GLU A 74 13.15 -4.97 10.16
CA GLU A 74 14.48 -5.29 10.72
C GLU A 74 15.67 -4.62 10.02
N LYS A 75 15.50 -4.09 8.80
CA LYS A 75 16.63 -3.62 7.97
C LYS A 75 17.13 -2.23 8.35
N ILE A 76 16.26 -1.37 8.87
CA ILE A 76 16.52 0.05 9.13
C ILE A 76 15.87 0.39 10.46
N THR A 77 16.52 1.23 11.27
CA THR A 77 15.92 1.63 12.54
C THR A 77 14.63 2.43 12.31
N ASP A 78 13.61 2.14 13.11
CA ASP A 78 12.30 2.77 13.01
C ASP A 78 12.39 4.31 13.00
N GLN A 79 13.22 4.88 13.86
CA GLN A 79 13.45 6.33 13.97
C GLN A 79 13.99 6.94 12.67
N ILE A 80 14.93 6.26 11.98
CA ILE A 80 15.49 6.77 10.73
C ILE A 80 14.42 6.75 9.63
N SER A 81 13.66 5.66 9.55
CA SER A 81 12.59 5.52 8.55
C SER A 81 11.46 6.52 8.77
N GLU A 82 11.09 6.76 10.03
CA GLU A 82 10.08 7.76 10.41
C GLU A 82 10.49 9.17 9.96
N ILE A 83 11.73 9.59 10.25
CA ILE A 83 12.27 10.89 9.83
C ILE A 83 12.21 11.06 8.30
N GLU A 84 12.51 10.02 7.53
CA GLU A 84 12.43 10.09 6.07
C GLU A 84 10.99 10.10 5.55
N LYS A 85 10.11 9.34 6.20
CA LYS A 85 8.68 9.29 5.84
C LYS A 85 7.99 10.62 6.10
N ASP A 86 8.32 11.30 7.20
CA ASP A 86 7.77 12.61 7.56
C ASP A 86 8.03 13.69 6.49
N LYS A 87 9.14 13.57 5.75
CA LYS A 87 9.46 14.51 4.65
C LYS A 87 8.48 14.43 3.47
N MET A 88 7.70 13.37 3.37
CA MET A 88 6.76 13.12 2.26
C MET A 88 5.32 12.84 2.72
N VAL A 89 5.04 12.86 4.03
CA VAL A 89 3.74 12.40 4.56
C VAL A 89 2.55 13.19 4.00
N ASP A 90 2.72 14.50 3.79
CA ASP A 90 1.69 15.39 3.23
C ASP A 90 1.41 15.13 1.74
N ASP A 91 2.31 14.44 1.04
CA ASP A 91 2.15 14.07 -0.37
C ASP A 91 1.55 12.67 -0.56
N LEU A 92 1.41 11.86 0.50
CA LEU A 92 0.87 10.52 0.40
C LEU A 92 -0.67 10.53 0.29
N PRO A 93 -1.29 9.68 -0.57
CA PRO A 93 -0.65 8.75 -1.50
C PRO A 93 -0.14 9.44 -2.77
N ILE A 94 1.02 8.97 -3.26
CA ILE A 94 1.57 9.38 -4.56
C ILE A 94 1.12 8.37 -5.61
N TYR A 95 0.51 8.86 -6.69
CA TYR A 95 -0.05 8.05 -7.77
C TYR A 95 0.47 8.55 -9.12
N ILE A 96 1.17 7.68 -9.87
CA ILE A 96 1.61 7.95 -11.24
C ILE A 96 1.01 6.87 -12.12
N ASP A 97 0.03 7.24 -12.94
CA ASP A 97 -0.67 6.32 -13.82
C ASP A 97 -0.12 6.35 -15.26
N ASN A 98 -0.25 5.23 -15.96
CA ASN A 98 0.14 5.07 -17.36
C ASN A 98 1.56 5.57 -17.68
N PHE A 99 2.53 5.33 -16.79
CA PHE A 99 3.92 5.63 -17.03
C PHE A 99 4.46 4.69 -18.12
N VAL A 100 4.75 5.25 -19.29
CA VAL A 100 5.27 4.51 -20.45
C VAL A 100 6.76 4.31 -20.29
N THR A 101 7.17 3.06 -20.07
CA THR A 101 8.58 2.71 -19.92
C THR A 101 9.28 2.56 -21.28
N GLY A 102 10.62 2.57 -21.30
CA GLY A 102 11.40 2.34 -22.53
C GLY A 102 11.18 0.97 -23.18
N THR A 103 10.57 0.01 -22.47
CA THR A 103 10.19 -1.31 -23.00
C THR A 103 8.74 -1.37 -23.49
N LYS A 104 8.05 -0.22 -23.59
CA LYS A 104 6.62 -0.11 -24.00
C LYS A 104 5.64 -0.81 -23.06
N ILE A 105 6.09 -1.23 -21.87
CA ILE A 105 5.20 -1.67 -20.79
C ILE A 105 4.71 -0.41 -20.07
N ASN A 106 3.39 -0.25 -20.00
CA ASN A 106 2.76 0.79 -19.20
C ASN A 106 2.74 0.33 -17.75
N THR A 107 3.16 1.21 -16.85
CA THR A 107 3.15 0.93 -15.41
C THR A 107 2.30 1.94 -14.66
N THR A 108 1.83 1.50 -13.50
CA THR A 108 1.18 2.37 -12.52
C THR A 108 2.00 2.29 -11.24
N ILE A 109 2.38 3.44 -10.68
CA ILE A 109 3.25 3.55 -9.52
C ILE A 109 2.45 4.13 -8.35
N ASN A 110 2.42 3.41 -7.24
CA ASN A 110 1.74 3.82 -6.02
C ASN A 110 2.74 3.90 -4.86
N VAL A 111 2.75 5.03 -4.15
CA VAL A 111 3.43 5.15 -2.86
C VAL A 111 2.45 5.56 -1.79
N TYR A 112 2.34 4.77 -0.74
CA TYR A 112 1.33 4.97 0.30
C TYR A 112 1.66 4.22 1.59
N SER A 113 0.83 4.38 2.62
CA SER A 113 0.90 3.61 3.86
C SER A 113 -0.46 3.04 4.20
N LEU A 114 -0.51 1.85 4.79
CA LEU A 114 -1.73 1.28 5.35
C LEU A 114 -1.63 1.24 6.88
N VAL A 115 -2.79 1.31 7.54
CA VAL A 115 -2.89 1.18 9.00
C VAL A 115 -2.45 -0.20 9.50
N SER A 116 -2.52 -1.22 8.63
CA SER A 116 -2.08 -2.59 8.93
C SER A 116 -0.57 -2.80 8.82
N ASP A 117 0.16 -1.88 8.20
CA ASP A 117 1.61 -1.98 8.03
C ASP A 117 2.33 -1.43 9.27
N PRO A 118 3.62 -1.76 9.48
CA PRO A 118 4.44 -1.05 10.46
C PRO A 118 4.35 0.48 10.26
N PRO A 119 4.11 1.28 11.31
CA PRO A 119 3.89 2.73 11.17
C PRO A 119 5.03 3.47 10.46
N THR A 120 6.25 2.97 10.59
CA THR A 120 7.49 3.51 10.03
C THR A 120 7.74 3.09 8.58
N SER A 121 6.94 2.17 8.04
CA SER A 121 7.08 1.66 6.68
C SER A 121 6.28 2.46 5.65
N VAL A 122 6.70 2.34 4.39
CA VAL A 122 6.01 2.85 3.22
C VAL A 122 5.92 1.77 2.16
N ARG A 123 4.81 1.70 1.45
CA ARG A 123 4.65 0.83 0.29
C ARG A 123 5.10 1.56 -0.96
N ILE A 124 5.87 0.86 -1.80
CA ILE A 124 6.11 1.26 -3.18
C ILE A 124 5.63 0.08 -4.04
N GLU A 125 4.50 0.27 -4.72
CA GLU A 125 3.91 -0.74 -5.59
C GLU A 125 3.97 -0.29 -7.04
N ILE A 126 4.57 -1.12 -7.89
CA ILE A 126 4.68 -0.87 -9.34
C ILE A 126 3.90 -1.97 -10.04
N TYR A 127 2.79 -1.60 -10.68
CA TYR A 127 1.95 -2.47 -11.49
C TYR A 127 2.40 -2.42 -12.95
N GLY A 128 2.12 -3.47 -13.71
CA GLY A 128 2.53 -3.62 -15.12
C GLY A 128 3.53 -4.76 -15.31
N PRO A 129 4.72 -4.74 -14.66
CA PRO A 129 5.70 -5.82 -14.78
C PRO A 129 5.16 -7.16 -14.29
N ASN A 130 5.47 -8.24 -15.00
CA ASN A 130 5.22 -9.60 -14.55
C ASN A 130 6.32 -10.09 -13.61
N TYR A 131 6.07 -10.02 -12.31
CA TYR A 131 7.00 -10.47 -11.27
C TYR A 131 7.28 -11.99 -11.25
N ASN A 132 6.56 -12.81 -12.03
CA ASN A 132 6.96 -14.22 -12.19
C ASN A 132 8.20 -14.36 -13.10
N ASN A 133 8.54 -13.31 -13.87
CA ASN A 133 9.69 -13.27 -14.75
C ASN A 133 10.88 -12.56 -14.08
N ALA A 134 11.50 -13.20 -13.08
CA ALA A 134 12.54 -12.59 -12.26
C ALA A 134 13.87 -12.27 -13.00
N GLY A 135 14.01 -12.63 -14.27
CA GLY A 135 15.25 -12.43 -15.04
C GLY A 135 15.63 -10.96 -15.18
N LEU A 136 16.88 -10.59 -14.81
CA LEU A 136 17.35 -9.20 -14.82
C LEU A 136 17.38 -8.53 -16.20
N LEU A 137 17.45 -9.33 -17.27
CA LEU A 137 17.45 -8.84 -18.65
C LEU A 137 16.05 -8.73 -19.24
N SER A 138 15.01 -9.18 -18.52
CA SER A 138 13.63 -9.16 -18.98
C SER A 138 13.12 -7.73 -19.20
N GLU A 139 12.12 -7.60 -20.07
CA GLU A 139 11.44 -6.32 -20.27
C GLU A 139 10.70 -5.87 -19.00
N ASP A 140 10.20 -6.82 -18.21
CA ASP A 140 9.57 -6.60 -16.91
C ASP A 140 10.54 -5.95 -15.90
N ALA A 141 11.75 -6.50 -15.78
CA ALA A 141 12.76 -5.96 -14.87
C ALA A 141 13.21 -4.55 -15.30
N LYS A 142 13.34 -4.30 -16.61
CA LYS A 142 13.65 -2.97 -17.15
C LYS A 142 12.51 -1.97 -16.94
N ALA A 143 11.25 -2.40 -17.11
CA ALA A 143 10.07 -1.58 -16.85
C ALA A 143 9.95 -1.22 -15.36
N PHE A 144 10.16 -2.19 -14.48
CA PHE A 144 10.25 -1.97 -13.04
C PHE A 144 11.35 -0.96 -12.72
N LYS A 145 12.57 -1.15 -13.24
CA LYS A 145 13.69 -0.23 -13.03
C LYS A 145 13.33 1.21 -13.42
N ALA A 146 12.81 1.40 -14.63
CA ALA A 146 12.43 2.73 -15.11
C ALA A 146 11.36 3.39 -14.23
N SER A 147 10.36 2.62 -13.81
CA SER A 147 9.28 3.10 -12.94
C SER A 147 9.80 3.45 -11.54
N PHE A 148 10.71 2.63 -11.01
CA PHE A 148 11.33 2.88 -9.72
C PHE A 148 12.21 4.14 -9.74
N GLU A 149 12.95 4.37 -10.83
CA GLU A 149 13.75 5.58 -11.01
C GLU A 149 12.87 6.84 -11.07
N GLU A 150 11.68 6.75 -11.66
CA GLU A 150 10.73 7.87 -11.68
C GLU A 150 10.26 8.24 -10.27
N ILE A 151 9.91 7.26 -9.43
CA ILE A 151 9.55 7.56 -8.04
C ILE A 151 10.76 7.99 -7.21
N LYS A 152 11.95 7.43 -7.44
CA LYS A 152 13.19 7.86 -6.81
C LYS A 152 13.46 9.34 -7.09
N LYS A 153 13.27 9.79 -8.34
CA LYS A 153 13.40 11.19 -8.74
C LYS A 153 12.39 12.08 -8.01
N TYR A 154 11.12 11.66 -7.94
CA TYR A 154 10.08 12.38 -7.22
C TYR A 154 10.46 12.54 -5.73
N LEU A 155 10.79 11.45 -5.04
CA LEU A 155 11.14 11.44 -3.63
C LEU A 155 12.43 12.23 -3.33
N LYS A 156 13.42 12.17 -4.22
CA LYS A 156 14.63 13.00 -4.11
C LYS A 156 14.33 14.49 -4.19
N SER A 157 13.34 14.91 -4.98
CA SER A 157 12.89 16.32 -5.03
C SER A 157 12.34 16.81 -3.69
N LYS A 158 11.84 15.88 -2.85
CA LYS A 158 11.37 16.11 -1.48
C LYS A 158 12.46 15.89 -0.41
N LYS A 159 13.71 15.68 -0.83
CA LYS A 159 14.87 15.40 0.05
C LYS A 159 14.72 14.13 0.90
N VAL A 160 13.91 13.19 0.42
CA VAL A 160 13.77 11.85 1.01
C VAL A 160 14.96 10.99 0.58
N ASN A 161 15.61 10.34 1.55
CA ASN A 161 16.60 9.31 1.29
C ASN A 161 15.94 7.92 1.29
N LEU A 162 15.81 7.31 0.12
CA LEU A 162 15.16 6.00 -0.02
C LEU A 162 15.91 4.87 0.69
N SER A 163 17.24 4.96 0.82
CA SER A 163 18.03 3.92 1.53
C SER A 163 17.68 3.82 3.01
N ASN A 164 17.06 4.88 3.54
CA ASN A 164 16.70 5.04 4.93
C ASN A 164 15.20 4.76 5.17
N LEU A 165 14.45 4.36 4.14
CA LEU A 165 13.04 3.98 4.26
C LEU A 165 12.87 2.46 4.40
N GLN A 166 12.02 2.03 5.33
CA GLN A 166 11.48 0.68 5.37
C GLN A 166 10.42 0.52 4.25
N ILE A 167 10.83 -0.05 3.12
CA ILE A 167 9.99 -0.15 1.93
C ILE A 167 9.36 -1.56 1.81
N ILE A 168 8.05 -1.59 1.56
CA ILE A 168 7.25 -2.79 1.27
C ILE A 168 6.91 -2.81 -0.23
N TYR A 169 7.20 -3.93 -0.91
CA TYR A 169 6.95 -4.11 -2.35
C TYR A 169 5.75 -5.01 -2.64
N GLY A 170 4.55 -4.46 -2.66
CA GLY A 170 3.34 -5.25 -2.95
C GLY A 170 2.90 -6.14 -1.78
N ASN A 171 1.77 -6.83 -1.97
CA ASN A 171 1.14 -7.67 -0.94
C ASN A 171 1.54 -9.15 -1.00
N ARG A 172 2.06 -9.63 -2.14
CA ARG A 172 2.36 -11.05 -2.35
C ARG A 172 3.86 -11.30 -2.18
N GLN A 173 4.23 -12.39 -1.51
CA GLN A 173 5.63 -12.68 -1.20
C GLN A 173 6.52 -12.75 -2.46
N TYR A 174 6.05 -13.38 -3.55
CA TYR A 174 6.85 -13.47 -4.79
C TYR A 174 7.10 -12.10 -5.44
N ILE A 175 6.19 -11.14 -5.28
CA ILE A 175 6.38 -9.75 -5.75
C ILE A 175 7.48 -9.10 -4.91
N GLN A 176 7.44 -9.28 -3.59
CA GLN A 176 8.48 -8.75 -2.71
C GLN A 176 9.85 -9.31 -2.98
N ASP A 177 9.94 -10.63 -3.15
CA ASP A 177 11.22 -11.30 -3.39
C ASP A 177 11.82 -10.81 -4.72
N THR A 178 10.99 -10.75 -5.77
CA THR A 178 11.42 -10.31 -7.10
C THR A 178 11.76 -8.82 -7.15
N ALA A 179 10.93 -7.95 -6.56
CA ALA A 179 11.20 -6.52 -6.46
C ALA A 179 12.45 -6.25 -5.63
N THR A 180 12.63 -6.95 -4.50
CA THR A 180 13.83 -6.83 -3.66
C THR A 180 15.08 -7.23 -4.43
N LEU A 181 15.02 -8.33 -5.19
CA LEU A 181 16.10 -8.74 -6.08
C LEU A 181 16.43 -7.64 -7.08
N TRP A 182 15.44 -7.14 -7.83
CA TRP A 182 15.66 -6.09 -8.83
C TRP A 182 16.21 -4.79 -8.23
N VAL A 183 15.67 -4.35 -7.10
CA VAL A 183 16.16 -3.16 -6.38
C VAL A 183 17.63 -3.30 -6.01
N LYS A 184 18.02 -4.48 -5.52
CA LYS A 184 19.41 -4.77 -5.15
C LYS A 184 20.32 -4.82 -6.38
N GLU A 185 19.96 -5.59 -7.39
CA GLU A 185 20.80 -5.83 -8.57
C GLU A 185 20.94 -4.57 -9.44
N PHE A 186 19.89 -3.75 -9.52
CA PHE A 186 19.93 -2.47 -10.21
C PHE A 186 20.44 -1.31 -9.35
N LYS A 187 20.78 -1.55 -8.07
CA LYS A 187 21.29 -0.54 -7.13
C LYS A 187 20.37 0.67 -6.99
N LEU A 188 19.07 0.41 -6.86
CA LEU A 188 18.06 1.47 -6.90
C LEU A 188 17.96 2.26 -5.60
N LEU A 189 18.55 1.78 -4.51
CA LEU A 189 18.64 2.49 -3.23
C LEU A 189 19.99 3.17 -2.99
N ASP A 190 20.95 3.05 -3.92
CA ASP A 190 22.27 3.71 -3.84
C ASP A 190 22.19 5.21 -4.18
#